data_AF-A0A9X4YDT0-F1
#
_entry.id   AF-A0A9X4YDT0-F1
#
_cell.length_a   1.000
_cell.length_b   1.000
_cell.length_c   1.000
_cell.angle_alpha   90.00
_cell.angle_beta   90.00
_cell.angle_gamma   90.00
#
_symmetry.space_group_name_H-M   'P 1'
#
loop_
_entity.id
_entity.type
_entity.pdbx_description
1 polymer ?
#
loop_
_entity_poly.entity_id
_entity_poly.type
_entity_poly.pdbx_seq_one_letter_code
_entity_poly.pdbx_strand_id
1 'polypeptide(L)'
;MTSEQDPDMHETASISIDNGDAVIDAATLAEWLNIDLETLTRAIESGAVRTLVEKGEGEDAGRMRLTARYGEQQACMILEVDGRLTPTTPPPDSRRPVKPSLMQLLDD
;
A
#
# COMPACT_ATOMS: atom_id res chain seq x y z
N MET A 1 23.74 34.02 9.86
CA MET A 1 22.52 33.61 9.14
C MET A 1 22.37 32.14 9.44
N THR A 2 21.71 31.86 10.56
CA THR A 2 21.60 30.52 11.15
C THR A 2 20.27 29.95 10.69
N SER A 3 20.35 28.84 9.97
CA SER A 3 19.34 27.79 9.82
C SER A 3 17.88 28.22 9.94
N GLU A 4 17.28 28.60 8.80
CA GLU A 4 15.86 28.39 8.55
C GLU A 4 15.75 27.11 7.72
N GLN A 5 15.82 25.98 8.41
CA GLN A 5 15.15 24.78 7.94
C GLN A 5 14.24 24.37 9.09
N ASP A 6 13.06 24.97 9.14
CA ASP A 6 11.90 24.35 9.74
C ASP A 6 11.71 23.00 9.01
N PRO A 7 11.90 21.84 9.65
CA PRO A 7 11.45 20.60 9.06
C PRO A 7 9.94 20.65 9.11
N ASP A 8 9.32 20.94 7.97
CA ASP A 8 7.93 20.60 7.72
C ASP A 8 7.77 19.12 8.10
N MET A 9 7.23 18.83 9.29
CA MET A 9 7.13 17.47 9.84
C MET A 9 6.04 16.63 9.15
N HIS A 10 5.70 16.97 7.92
CA HIS A 10 5.15 15.99 6.98
C HIS A 10 6.33 15.30 6.32
N GLU A 11 7.05 14.47 7.08
CA GLU A 11 8.09 13.60 6.55
C GLU A 11 7.40 12.60 5.60
N THR A 12 7.36 13.04 4.35
CA THR A 12 7.05 12.36 3.10
C THR A 12 6.74 10.89 3.29
N ALA A 13 5.49 10.50 3.01
CA ALA A 13 5.10 9.11 2.81
C ALA A 13 6.21 8.38 2.03
N SER A 14 6.99 7.55 2.72
CA SER A 14 8.18 6.94 2.13
C SER A 14 7.73 5.65 1.48
N ILE A 15 7.43 5.76 0.19
CA ILE A 15 7.15 4.61 -0.66
C ILE A 15 8.27 4.44 -1.67
N SER A 16 8.73 3.21 -1.83
CA SER A 16 9.72 2.83 -2.84
C SER A 16 9.25 1.60 -3.59
N ILE A 17 9.81 1.40 -4.77
CA ILE A 17 9.59 0.18 -5.55
C ILE A 17 10.88 -0.62 -5.46
N ASP A 18 10.82 -1.79 -4.82
CA ASP A 18 11.94 -2.72 -4.75
C ASP A 18 11.58 -3.98 -5.54
N ASN A 19 12.40 -4.31 -6.54
CA ASN A 19 12.19 -5.45 -7.43
C ASN A 19 10.77 -5.57 -8.03
N GLY A 20 10.10 -4.44 -8.25
CA GLY A 20 8.73 -4.38 -8.78
C GLY A 20 7.62 -4.56 -7.75
N ASP A 21 7.95 -4.58 -6.46
CA ASP A 21 7.02 -4.60 -5.34
C ASP A 21 7.05 -3.25 -4.60
N ALA A 22 5.90 -2.81 -4.12
CA ALA A 22 5.79 -1.57 -3.37
C ALA A 22 6.21 -1.80 -1.91
N VAL A 23 7.22 -1.06 -1.47
CA VAL A 23 7.70 -1.02 -0.09
C VAL A 23 7.22 0.29 0.53
N ILE A 24 6.37 0.18 1.54
CA ILE A 24 5.74 1.33 2.22
C ILE A 24 6.31 1.38 3.65
N ASP A 25 6.72 2.57 4.06
CA ASP A 25 7.04 2.83 5.47
C ASP A 25 5.86 2.55 6.41
N ALA A 26 6.18 2.06 7.60
CA ALA A 26 5.18 1.65 8.58
C ALA A 26 4.40 2.84 9.14
N ALA A 27 5.03 4.00 9.36
CA ALA A 27 4.31 5.18 9.83
C ALA A 27 3.33 5.69 8.76
N THR A 28 3.75 5.68 7.49
CA THR A 28 2.89 5.98 6.33
C THR A 28 1.66 5.06 6.28
N LEU A 29 1.87 3.75 6.44
CA LEU A 29 0.78 2.78 6.43
C LEU A 29 -0.16 2.95 7.64
N ALA A 30 0.37 3.33 8.80
CA ALA A 30 -0.41 3.61 10.01
C ALA A 30 -1.31 4.84 9.81
N GLU A 31 -0.78 5.90 9.20
CA GLU A 31 -1.55 7.10 8.83
C GLU A 31 -2.69 6.77 7.85
N TRP A 32 -2.43 5.95 6.84
CA TRP A 32 -3.44 5.53 5.87
C TRP A 32 -4.61 4.82 6.54
N LEU A 33 -4.31 3.96 7.50
CA LEU A 33 -5.31 3.22 8.27
C LEU A 33 -5.90 4.04 9.42
N ASN A 34 -5.36 5.23 9.72
CA ASN A 34 -5.74 6.04 10.86
C ASN A 34 -5.60 5.28 12.20
N ILE A 35 -4.44 4.67 12.41
CA ILE A 35 -4.00 4.00 13.65
C ILE A 35 -2.61 4.45 14.05
N ASP A 36 -2.24 4.16 15.30
CA ASP A 36 -0.86 4.36 15.76
C ASP A 36 0.06 3.21 15.30
N LEU A 37 1.37 3.49 15.28
CA LEU A 37 2.40 2.56 14.82
C LEU A 37 2.50 1.29 15.68
N GLU A 38 2.21 1.38 16.99
CA GLU A 38 2.26 0.24 17.90
C GLU A 38 1.12 -0.75 17.58
N THR A 39 -0.07 -0.22 17.31
CA THR A 39 -1.23 -0.98 16.83
C THR A 39 -0.96 -1.61 15.47
N LEU A 40 -0.38 -0.85 14.52
CA LEU A 40 -0.01 -1.40 13.22
C LEU A 40 0.98 -2.56 13.36
N THR A 41 2.03 -2.40 14.16
CA THR A 41 3.07 -3.42 14.36
C THR A 41 2.46 -4.71 14.89
N ARG A 42 1.65 -4.64 15.95
CA ARG A 42 0.94 -5.81 16.50
C ARG A 42 -0.04 -6.43 15.50
N ALA A 43 -0.71 -5.61 14.70
CA ALA A 43 -1.64 -6.08 13.67
C ALA A 43 -0.91 -6.80 12.53
N ILE A 44 0.31 -6.37 12.17
CA ILE A 44 1.17 -7.08 11.20
C ILE A 44 1.66 -8.40 11.81
N GLU A 45 2.19 -8.37 13.03
CA GLU A 45 2.70 -9.57 13.74
C GLU A 45 1.62 -10.65 13.92
N SER A 46 0.38 -10.24 14.15
CA SER A 46 -0.77 -11.14 14.28
C SER A 46 -1.43 -11.52 12.95
N GLY A 47 -0.99 -10.95 11.83
CA GLY A 47 -1.59 -11.19 10.50
C GLY A 47 -2.99 -10.58 10.32
N ALA A 48 -3.36 -9.61 11.15
CA ALA A 48 -4.65 -8.92 11.09
C ALA A 48 -4.71 -7.83 9.99
N VAL A 49 -3.55 -7.30 9.57
CA VAL A 49 -3.47 -6.38 8.43
C VAL A 49 -3.52 -7.18 7.12
N ARG A 50 -4.44 -6.81 6.24
CA ARG A 50 -4.55 -7.40 4.89
C ARG A 50 -4.17 -6.37 3.85
N THR A 51 -3.23 -6.73 2.97
CA THR A 51 -2.81 -5.88 1.85
C THR A 51 -3.19 -6.50 0.51
N LEU A 52 -3.45 -5.66 -0.48
CA LEU A 52 -3.66 -6.02 -1.88
C LEU A 52 -2.86 -5.06 -2.75
N VAL A 53 -2.04 -5.60 -3.63
CA VAL A 53 -1.29 -4.84 -4.63
C VAL A 53 -1.76 -5.28 -6.01
N GLU A 54 -2.19 -4.33 -6.82
CA GLU A 54 -2.59 -4.55 -8.21
C GLU A 54 -1.67 -3.73 -9.12
N LYS A 55 -0.99 -4.40 -10.05
CA LYS A 55 -0.13 -3.76 -11.05
C LYS A 55 -0.98 -3.38 -12.25
N GLY A 56 -0.89 -2.13 -12.69
CA GLY A 56 -1.57 -1.63 -13.87
C GLY A 56 -0.92 -2.16 -15.15
N GLU A 57 -1.73 -2.39 -16.17
CA GLU A 57 -1.33 -2.86 -17.50
C GLU A 57 -1.91 -1.93 -18.57
N GLY A 58 -1.38 -1.98 -19.80
CA GLY A 58 -1.88 -1.16 -20.90
C GLY A 58 -1.77 0.34 -20.61
N GLU A 59 -2.89 1.05 -20.59
CA GLU A 59 -2.96 2.48 -20.27
C GLU A 59 -2.58 2.79 -18.81
N ASP A 60 -2.66 1.80 -17.92
CA ASP A 60 -2.25 1.90 -16.52
C ASP A 60 -0.84 1.35 -16.26
N ALA A 61 -0.08 0.99 -17.31
CA ALA A 61 1.25 0.41 -17.16
C ALA A 61 2.18 1.26 -16.28
N GLY A 62 2.78 0.61 -15.28
CA GLY A 62 3.70 1.24 -14.31
C GLY A 62 3.01 1.88 -13.11
N ARG A 63 1.67 2.00 -13.11
CA ARG A 63 0.90 2.41 -11.92
C ARG A 63 0.59 1.20 -11.05
N MET A 64 0.44 1.40 -9.76
CA MET A 64 0.03 0.35 -8.82
C MET A 64 -1.10 0.81 -7.93
N ARG A 65 -2.12 -0.01 -7.74
CA ARG A 65 -3.14 0.21 -6.70
C ARG A 65 -2.78 -0.59 -5.46
N LEU A 66 -2.69 0.11 -4.34
CA LEU A 66 -2.34 -0.41 -3.03
C LEU A 66 -3.57 -0.30 -2.14
N THR A 67 -4.03 -1.41 -1.59
CA THR A 67 -5.13 -1.42 -0.62
C THR A 67 -4.67 -2.05 0.68
N ALA A 68 -4.87 -1.36 1.79
CA ALA A 68 -4.64 -1.88 3.14
C ALA A 68 -5.97 -1.95 3.90
N ARG A 69 -6.15 -2.99 4.71
CA ARG A 69 -7.35 -3.19 5.54
C ARG A 69 -6.97 -3.69 6.92
N TYR A 70 -7.62 -3.14 7.95
CA TYR A 70 -7.50 -3.55 9.35
C TYR A 70 -8.82 -3.29 10.08
N GLY A 71 -9.49 -4.35 10.57
CA GLY A 71 -10.81 -4.20 11.18
C GLY A 71 -11.81 -3.53 10.23
N GLU A 72 -12.38 -2.40 10.65
CA GLU A 72 -13.29 -1.56 9.85
C GLU A 72 -12.57 -0.49 9.02
N GLN A 73 -11.24 -0.35 9.19
CA GLN A 73 -10.44 0.64 8.49
C GLN A 73 -9.93 0.08 7.17
N GLN A 74 -9.97 0.94 6.15
CA GLN A 74 -9.46 0.62 4.83
C GLN A 74 -8.87 1.87 4.20
N ALA A 75 -7.76 1.67 3.50
CA ALA A 75 -7.11 2.71 2.72
C ALA A 75 -6.80 2.17 1.33
N CYS A 76 -6.94 3.03 0.32
CA CYS A 76 -6.59 2.69 -1.05
C CYS A 76 -5.89 3.85 -1.72
N MET A 77 -4.71 3.57 -2.28
CA MET A 77 -3.86 4.55 -2.94
C MET A 77 -3.46 4.05 -4.33
N ILE A 78 -3.35 4.94 -5.30
CA ILE A 78 -2.62 4.70 -6.55
C ILE A 78 -1.22 5.27 -6.39
N LEU A 79 -0.22 4.41 -6.54
CA LEU A 79 1.17 4.79 -6.75
C LEU A 79 1.36 5.01 -8.26
N GLU A 80 1.64 6.25 -8.61
CA GLU A 80 1.93 6.70 -9.97
C GLU A 80 3.36 6.34 -10.39
N VAL A 81 3.62 6.36 -11.69
CA VAL A 81 4.95 6.04 -12.27
C VAL A 81 6.05 7.00 -11.77
N ASP A 82 5.68 8.24 -11.45
CA ASP A 82 6.58 9.26 -10.90
C ASP A 82 6.81 9.13 -9.39
N GLY A 83 6.23 8.11 -8.75
CA GLY A 83 6.33 7.86 -7.31
C GLY A 83 5.28 8.59 -6.47
N ARG A 84 4.38 9.37 -7.09
CA ARG A 84 3.32 10.08 -6.37
C ARG A 84 2.21 9.14 -5.92
N LEU A 85 1.68 9.38 -4.72
CA LEU A 85 0.53 8.66 -4.20
C LEU A 85 -0.75 9.49 -4.34
N THR A 86 -1.83 8.86 -4.77
CA THR A 86 -3.17 9.47 -4.80
C THR A 86 -4.22 8.61 -4.12
N PRO A 87 -5.07 9.19 -3.26
CA PRO A 87 -6.18 8.45 -2.68
C PRO A 87 -7.18 8.05 -3.75
N THR A 88 -7.69 6.82 -3.63
CA THR A 88 -8.75 6.29 -4.50
C THR A 88 -9.75 5.47 -3.68
N THR A 89 -10.82 5.00 -4.31
CA THR A 89 -11.80 4.16 -3.64
C THR A 89 -11.28 2.71 -3.56
N PRO A 90 -11.28 2.08 -2.37
CA PRO A 90 -10.94 0.67 -2.24
C PRO A 90 -11.94 -0.19 -3.01
N PRO A 91 -11.48 -1.26 -3.68
CA PRO A 91 -12.40 -2.25 -4.23
C PRO A 91 -13.19 -2.92 -3.10
N PRO A 92 -14.43 -3.39 -3.37
CA PRO A 92 -15.22 -4.10 -2.37
C PRO A 92 -14.49 -5.34 -1.84
N ASP A 93 -14.71 -5.67 -0.55
CA ASP A 93 -14.05 -6.79 0.14
C ASP A 93 -14.36 -8.17 -0.48
N SER A 94 -15.39 -8.24 -1.32
CA SER A 94 -15.79 -9.45 -2.06
C SER A 94 -14.72 -9.95 -3.04
N ARG A 95 -13.71 -9.14 -3.38
CA ARG A 95 -12.57 -9.59 -4.19
C ARG A 95 -11.63 -10.46 -3.35
N ARG A 96 -11.92 -11.76 -3.31
CA ARG A 96 -11.00 -12.76 -2.74
C ARG A 96 -9.66 -12.67 -3.48
N PRO A 97 -8.50 -12.72 -2.79
CA PRO A 97 -7.25 -12.99 -3.47
C PRO A 97 -7.44 -14.30 -4.24
N VAL A 98 -7.44 -14.21 -5.57
CA VAL A 98 -7.32 -15.38 -6.41
C VAL A 98 -5.93 -15.90 -6.13
N LYS A 99 -5.83 -16.93 -5.30
CA LYS A 99 -4.71 -17.86 -5.38
C LYS A 99 -4.60 -18.19 -6.87
N PRO A 100 -3.43 -18.11 -7.54
CA PRO A 100 -3.33 -18.67 -8.87
C PRO A 100 -3.92 -20.07 -8.78
N SER A 101 -4.97 -20.32 -9.54
CA SER A 101 -5.64 -21.61 -9.52
C SER A 101 -4.57 -22.65 -9.81
N LEU A 102 -4.51 -23.71 -9.01
CA LEU A 102 -3.61 -24.85 -9.25
C LEU A 102 -3.73 -25.41 -10.68
N MET A 103 -4.87 -25.13 -11.33
CA MET A 103 -5.14 -25.44 -12.74
C MET A 103 -4.24 -24.68 -13.74
N GLN A 104 -3.71 -23.49 -13.40
CA GLN A 104 -2.77 -22.78 -14.29
C GLN A 104 -1.32 -23.27 -14.19
N LEU A 105 -1.01 -24.20 -13.27
CA LEU A 105 0.31 -24.82 -13.17
C LEU A 105 0.38 -26.20 -13.87
N LEU A 106 -0.73 -26.65 -14.46
CA LEU A 106 -0.87 -27.97 -15.06
C LEU A 106 -1.16 -27.95 -16.57
N ASP A 107 -1.27 -26.77 -17.17
CA ASP A 107 -1.32 -26.64 -18.63
C ASP A 107 0.09 -26.27 -19.16
N ASP A 108 0.78 -27.34 -19.57
CA ASP A 108 2.02 -27.52 -20.38
C ASP A 108 3.22 -26.54 -20.29
#